data_AF-A0A3D2GHR8-F1
#
_entry.id   AF-A0A3D2GHR8-F1
#
_cell.length_a   1.000
_cell.length_b   1.000
_cell.length_c   1.000
_cell.angle_alpha   90.00
_cell.angle_beta   90.00
_cell.angle_gamma   90.00
#
_symmetry.space_group_name_H-M   'P 1'
#
loop_
_entity.id
_entity.type
_entity.pdbx_description
1 polymer ?
#
loop_
_entity_poly.entity_id
_entity_poly.type
_entity_poly.pdbx_seq_one_letter_code
_entity_poly.pdbx_strand_id
1 'polypeptide(L)' 'MIQVDIVLAIAIFLSIPLAVVFALWIFYNFHGGEEKTAADSAEQVQQCPYCTCVFVNDKQGDVVMCPKCKSYIAE' A
#
# COMPACT_ATOMS: atom_id res chain seq x y z
N MET A 1 21.59 -36.97 -28.27
CA MET A 1 20.22 -37.39 -27.89
C MET A 1 20.04 -36.97 -26.45
N ILE A 2 19.40 -35.82 -26.20
CA ILE A 2 19.17 -35.32 -24.84
C ILE A 2 18.10 -36.23 -24.22
N GLN A 3 18.55 -37.19 -23.41
CA GLN A 3 17.70 -38.07 -22.64
C GLN A 3 17.27 -37.23 -21.42
N VAL A 4 16.20 -36.47 -21.58
CA VAL A 4 15.64 -35.68 -20.49
C VAL A 4 15.18 -36.68 -19.43
N ASP A 5 15.86 -36.67 -18.29
CA ASP A 5 15.52 -37.54 -17.18
C ASP A 5 14.09 -37.25 -16.74
N ILE A 6 13.27 -38.28 -16.55
CA ILE A 6 11.85 -38.12 -16.19
C ILE A 6 11.75 -37.31 -14.88
N VAL A 7 12.74 -37.46 -14.00
CA VAL A 7 12.88 -36.67 -12.77
C VAL A 7 13.03 -35.18 -13.07
N LEU A 8 13.83 -34.81 -14.08
CA LEU A 8 14.00 -33.42 -14.52
C LEU A 8 12.70 -32.85 -15.10
N ALA A 9 11.98 -33.64 -15.90
CA ALA A 9 10.70 -33.21 -16.45
C ALA A 9 9.65 -32.92 -15.35
N ILE A 10 9.57 -33.78 -14.33
CA ILE A 10 8.68 -33.59 -13.19
C ILE A 10 9.11 -32.36 -12.35
N ALA A 11 10.41 -32.19 -12.13
CA ALA A 11 10.93 -31.04 -11.38
C ALA A 11 10.60 -29.69 -12.06
N ILE A 12 10.76 -29.63 -13.39
CA ILE A 12 10.39 -28.44 -14.18
C ILE A 12 8.89 -28.21 -14.14
N PHE A 13 8.09 -29.27 -14.29
CA PHE A 13 6.64 -29.15 -14.26
C PHE A 13 6.12 -28.58 -12.92
N LEU A 14 6.73 -28.97 -11.80
CA LEU A 14 6.37 -28.47 -10.48
C LEU A 14 6.95 -27.07 -10.17
N SER A 15 8.07 -26.70 -10.78
CA SER A 15 8.68 -25.38 -10.55
C SER A 15 7.97 -24.26 -11.31
N ILE A 16 7.40 -24.55 -12.48
CA ILE A 16 6.64 -23.57 -13.28
C ILE A 16 5.48 -22.92 -12.49
N PRO A 17 4.54 -23.65 -11.87
CA PRO A 17 3.44 -23.02 -11.14
C PRO A 17 3.94 -22.22 -9.93
N LEU A 18 4.99 -22.69 -9.25
CA LEU A 18 5.63 -21.93 -8.17
C LEU A 18 6.21 -20.61 -8.69
N ALA A 19 6.96 -20.65 -9.79
CA ALA A 19 7.52 -19.45 -10.42
C ALA A 19 6.43 -18.48 -10.86
N VAL A 20 5.30 -18.97 -11.38
CA VAL A 20 4.15 -18.13 -11.75
C VAL A 20 3.53 -17.48 -10.52
N VAL A 21 3.31 -18.22 -9.43
CA VAL A 21 2.78 -17.65 -8.18
C VAL A 21 3.72 -16.58 -7.62
N PHE A 22 5.03 -16.83 -7.61
CA PHE A 22 6.01 -15.84 -7.19
C PHE A 22 6.03 -14.60 -8.11
N ALA A 23 5.99 -14.79 -9.42
CA ALA A 23 5.96 -13.69 -10.38
C ALA A 23 4.70 -12.83 -10.22
N LEU A 24 3.53 -13.45 -10.03
CA LEU A 24 2.28 -12.74 -9.76
C LEU A 24 2.34 -12.00 -8.42
N TRP A 25 2.86 -12.64 -7.37
CA TRP A 25 3.01 -12.01 -6.06
C TRP A 25 3.93 -10.79 -6.13
N ILE A 26 5.08 -10.92 -6.80
CA ILE A 26 6.00 -9.81 -7.04
C ILE A 26 5.30 -8.74 -7.86
N PHE A 27 4.67 -9.07 -8.99
CA PHE A 27 4.01 -8.08 -9.84
C PHE A 27 2.92 -7.30 -9.10
N TYR A 28 2.13 -7.99 -8.26
CA TYR A 28 1.07 -7.38 -7.47
C TYR A 28 1.61 -6.49 -6.35
N ASN A 29 2.63 -6.94 -5.62
CA ASN A 29 3.25 -6.14 -4.55
C ASN A 29 4.14 -5.03 -5.10
N PHE A 30 4.73 -5.22 -6.28
CA PHE A 30 5.59 -4.24 -6.92
C PHE A 30 4.77 -3.09 -7.52
N HIS A 31 3.63 -3.37 -8.16
CA HIS A 31 2.68 -2.32 -8.55
C HIS A 31 1.89 -1.76 -7.36
N GLY A 32 1.68 -2.55 -6.30
CA GLY A 32 1.16 -2.07 -5.02
C GLY A 32 2.15 -1.20 -4.23
N GLY A 33 3.39 -1.06 -4.69
CA GLY A 33 4.38 -0.13 -4.13
C GLY A 33 4.08 1.35 -4.45
N GLU A 34 3.18 1.62 -5.40
CA GLU A 34 2.57 2.95 -5.62
C GLU A 34 1.21 3.11 -4.91
N GLU A 35 0.73 2.08 -4.20
CA GLU A 35 -0.42 2.22 -3.33
C GLU A 35 0.07 2.81 -2.00
N LYS A 36 0.14 4.16 -1.98
CA LYS A 36 0.11 5.03 -0.81
C LYS A 36 0.72 4.37 0.42
N THR A 37 2.05 4.46 0.51
CA THR A 37 2.78 4.24 1.75
C THR A 37 1.93 4.76 2.91
N ALA A 38 1.81 4.00 3.99
CA ALA A 38 1.21 4.47 5.24
C ALA A 38 1.86 5.78 5.78
N ALA A 39 2.96 6.22 5.16
CA ALA A 39 3.54 7.55 5.29
C ALA A 39 2.68 8.68 4.68
N ASP A 40 1.99 8.47 3.55
CA ASP A 40 1.05 9.44 2.95
C ASP A 40 -0.21 9.61 3.84
N SER A 41 -0.59 8.55 4.56
CA SER A 41 -1.63 8.65 5.60
C SER A 41 -1.20 9.44 6.83
N ALA A 42 0.11 9.65 7.05
CA ALA A 42 0.61 10.48 8.14
C ALA A 42 0.53 11.97 7.81
N GLU A 43 0.58 12.36 6.53
CA GLU A 43 0.36 13.74 6.09
C GLU A 43 -1.11 14.19 6.21
N GLN A 44 -2.05 13.24 6.31
CA GLN A 44 -3.47 13.53 6.50
C GLN A 44 -3.87 13.71 7.98
N VAL A 45 -2.93 13.54 8.91
CA VAL A 45 -3.20 13.66 10.35
C VAL A 45 -2.94 15.10 10.79
N GLN A 46 -4.00 15.88 10.94
CA GLN A 46 -3.91 17.25 11.44
C GLN A 46 -4.22 17.30 12.94
N GLN A 47 -3.43 18.11 13.66
CA GLN A 47 -3.67 18.42 15.06
C GLN A 47 -4.27 19.83 15.17
N CYS A 48 -5.42 19.93 15.86
CA CYS A 48 -6.03 21.24 16.11
C CYS A 48 -5.19 22.05 17.12
N PRO A 49 -4.80 23.32 16.81
CA PRO A 49 -4.01 24.15 17.74
C PRO A 49 -4.80 24.61 18.97
N TYR A 50 -6.14 24.57 18.91
CA TYR A 50 -6.99 25.07 20.00
C TYR A 50 -7.37 24.00 21.01
N CYS A 51 -7.69 22.79 20.54
CA CYS A 51 -8.18 21.71 21.42
C CYS A 51 -7.26 20.48 21.46
N THR A 52 -6.11 20.56 20.78
CA THR A 52 -5.10 19.49 20.66
C THR A 52 -5.66 18.15 20.20
N CYS A 53 -6.85 18.16 19.59
CA CYS A 53 -7.46 16.96 19.03
C CYS A 53 -6.74 16.62 17.74
N VAL A 54 -6.28 15.38 17.64
CA VAL A 54 -5.69 14.80 16.43
C VAL A 54 -6.81 14.14 15.64
N PHE A 55 -6.94 14.49 14.36
CA PHE A 55 -7.96 13.94 13.49
C PHE A 55 -7.44 13.80 12.06
N VAL A 56 -8.00 12.86 11.31
CA VAL A 56 -7.64 12.63 9.91
C VAL A 56 -8.55 13.48 9.05
N ASN A 57 -7.98 14.28 8.15
CA ASN A 57 -8.75 15.05 7.17
C ASN A 57 -8.41 14.62 5.75
N ASP A 58 -9.37 13.98 5.09
CA ASP A 58 -9.29 13.51 3.69
C ASP A 58 -9.68 14.62 2.67
N LYS A 59 -10.13 15.79 3.15
CA LYS A 59 -10.68 16.85 2.28
C LYS A 59 -9.60 17.83 1.84
N GLN A 60 -9.29 17.80 0.53
CA GLN A 60 -8.58 18.87 -0.21
C GLN A 60 -9.43 20.14 -0.28
N GLY A 61 -9.40 20.97 0.76
CA GLY A 61 -9.99 22.30 0.74
C GLY A 61 -9.28 23.23 1.71
N ASP A 62 -9.11 24.50 1.34
CA ASP A 62 -8.30 25.51 2.03
C ASP A 62 -8.64 25.79 3.51
N VAL A 63 -9.77 25.25 4.02
CA VAL A 63 -10.20 25.48 5.40
C VAL A 63 -10.69 24.18 6.04
N VAL A 64 -10.01 23.76 7.10
CA VAL A 64 -10.33 22.55 7.86
C VAL A 64 -11.06 22.92 9.14
N MET A 65 -12.19 22.26 9.41
CA MET A 65 -12.99 22.48 10.62
C MET A 65 -12.77 21.33 11.60
N CYS A 66 -12.32 21.65 12.82
CA CYS A 66 -12.10 20.62 13.84
C CYS A 66 -13.43 19.99 14.28
N PRO A 67 -13.57 18.64 14.32
CA PRO A 67 -14.82 17.98 14.70
C PRO A 67 -15.21 18.20 16.16
N LYS A 68 -14.22 18.46 17.03
CA LYS A 68 -14.42 18.58 18.48
C LYS A 68 -14.80 19.99 18.91
N CYS A 69 -13.97 20.98 18.56
CA CYS A 69 -14.16 22.37 18.97
C CYS A 69 -14.80 23.26 17.89
N LYS A 70 -15.02 22.74 16.68
CA LYS A 70 -15.60 23.47 15.55
C LYS A 70 -14.80 24.72 15.13
N SER A 71 -13.55 24.84 15.58
CA SER A 71 -12.65 25.90 15.14
C SER A 71 -12.21 25.66 13.70
N TYR A 72 -12.11 26.74 12.94
CA TYR A 72 -11.51 26.74 11.61
C TYR A 72 -10.00 26.83 11.73
N ILE A 73 -9.32 25.96 10.99
CA ILE A 73 -7.88 25.90 10.85
C ILE A 73 -7.62 26.27 9.39
N ALA A 74 -7.02 27.44 9.17
CA ALA A 74 -6.40 27.77 7.91
C ALA A 74 -4.97 27.21 7.96
N GLU A 75 -4.54 26.50 6.90
CA GLU A 75 -3.13 26.13 6.75
C GLU A 75 -2.22 27.35 6.73
#